data_AF-A0A9D8X8X7-F1
#
_entry.id   AF-A0A9D8X8X7-F1
#
_cell.length_a   1.000
_cell.length_b   1.000
_cell.length_c   1.000
_cell.angle_alpha   90.00
_cell.angle_beta   90.00
_cell.angle_gamma   90.00
#
_symmetry.space_group_name_H-M   'P 1'
#
loop_
_entity.id
_entity.type
_entity.pdbx_description
1 polymer ?
#
loop_
_entity_poly.entity_id
_entity_poly.type
_entity_poly.pdbx_seq_one_letter_code
_entity_poly.pdbx_strand_id
1 'polypeptide(L)'
;MNWEDKIFDGRELVPAIITDCKNGEVLMLAYMNKESFLKTLETGKTWFFSRSRQSLWNKGETSGHFQYVKSIKCDCDNDTLLISVEQIGPACHTGSRSCFFNTILEEK
;
A
#
# COMPACT_ATOMS: atom_id res chain seq x y z
N MET A 1 -6.35 0.78 22.20
CA MET A 1 -5.31 -0.15 21.69
C MET A 1 -4.61 0.58 20.57
N ASN A 2 -3.28 0.76 20.66
CA ASN A 2 -2.53 1.54 19.68
C ASN A 2 -2.03 0.61 18.57
N TRP A 3 -2.57 0.73 17.36
CA TRP A 3 -2.25 -0.20 16.26
C TRP A 3 -0.83 -0.02 15.74
N GLU A 4 -0.34 1.21 15.66
CA GLU A 4 1.03 1.50 15.23
C GLU A 4 2.09 0.81 16.10
N ASP A 5 1.91 0.73 17.42
CA ASP A 5 2.89 0.09 18.29
C ASP A 5 2.92 -1.42 18.09
N LYS A 6 1.78 -2.05 17.76
CA LYS A 6 1.73 -3.48 17.43
C LYS A 6 2.34 -3.80 16.07
N ILE A 7 2.03 -2.99 15.07
CA ILE A 7 2.48 -3.19 13.68
C ILE A 7 4.01 -3.03 13.60
N PHE A 8 4.53 -2.00 14.28
CA PHE A 8 5.95 -1.64 14.25
C PHE A 8 6.75 -2.17 15.45
N ASP A 9 6.23 -3.13 16.21
CA ASP A 9 6.97 -3.74 17.33
C ASP A 9 8.23 -4.48 16.80
N GLY A 10 9.41 -3.93 17.11
CA GLY A 10 10.69 -4.45 16.61
C GLY A 10 10.92 -4.31 15.10
N ARG A 11 10.09 -3.52 14.39
CA ARG A 11 10.15 -3.37 12.93
C ARG A 11 10.22 -1.90 12.50
N GLU A 12 11.17 -1.57 11.64
CA GLU A 12 11.24 -0.23 11.03
C GLU A 12 10.25 -0.09 9.85
N LEU A 13 9.98 -1.19 9.15
CA LEU A 13 9.14 -1.25 7.98
C LEU A 13 8.22 -2.46 8.02
N VAL A 14 7.02 -2.30 7.47
CA VAL A 14 6.08 -3.39 7.21
C VAL A 14 5.65 -3.39 5.74
N PRO A 15 5.45 -4.56 5.12
CA PRO A 15 4.78 -4.66 3.83
C PRO A 15 3.32 -4.18 3.90
N ALA A 16 2.89 -3.52 2.84
CA ALA A 16 1.52 -3.10 2.62
C ALA A 16 1.06 -3.57 1.24
N ILE A 17 0.09 -4.48 1.23
CA ILE A 17 -0.59 -4.98 0.03
C ILE A 17 -1.78 -4.07 -0.24
N ILE A 18 -1.84 -3.53 -1.46
CA ILE A 18 -2.90 -2.63 -1.88
C ILE A 18 -3.87 -3.38 -2.79
N THR A 19 -5.16 -3.35 -2.44
CA THR A 19 -6.22 -3.94 -3.27
C THR A 19 -7.25 -2.89 -3.68
N ASP A 20 -7.85 -3.07 -4.86
CA ASP A 20 -8.97 -2.24 -5.28
C ASP A 20 -10.24 -2.62 -4.50
N CYS A 21 -10.93 -1.63 -3.94
CA CYS A 21 -12.16 -1.84 -3.18
C CYS A 21 -13.35 -2.31 -4.03
N LYS A 22 -13.31 -2.13 -5.36
CA LYS A 22 -14.43 -2.46 -6.26
C LYS A 22 -14.44 -3.92 -6.67
N ASN A 23 -13.27 -4.52 -6.92
CA ASN A 23 -13.15 -5.87 -7.47
C ASN A 23 -12.18 -6.78 -6.71
N GLY A 24 -11.48 -6.26 -5.67
CA GLY A 24 -10.52 -7.03 -4.89
C GLY A 24 -9.18 -7.29 -5.59
N GLU A 25 -8.94 -6.72 -6.78
CA GLU A 25 -7.70 -6.87 -7.52
C GLU A 25 -6.51 -6.36 -6.70
N VAL A 26 -5.45 -7.17 -6.60
CA VAL A 26 -4.19 -6.72 -6.00
C VAL A 26 -3.52 -5.73 -6.96
N LEU A 27 -3.33 -4.49 -6.51
CA LEU A 27 -2.78 -3.40 -7.31
C LEU A 27 -1.26 -3.30 -7.20
N MET A 28 -0.73 -3.37 -5.98
CA MET A 28 0.72 -3.26 -5.73
C MET A 28 1.09 -3.71 -4.31
N LEU A 29 2.39 -3.92 -4.10
CA LEU A 29 2.99 -4.02 -2.78
C LEU A 29 4.00 -2.87 -2.61
N ALA A 30 3.98 -2.25 -1.44
CA ALA A 30 5.00 -1.29 -1.02
C ALA A 30 5.32 -1.47 0.47
N TYR A 31 6.27 -0.68 0.98
CA TYR A 31 6.65 -0.70 2.39
C TYR A 31 6.21 0.59 3.07
N MET A 32 5.79 0.48 4.32
CA MET A 32 5.44 1.60 5.17
C MET A 32 6.35 1.61 6.39
N ASN A 33 6.81 2.79 6.81
CA ASN A 33 7.32 3.02 8.16
C ASN A 33 6.20 3.60 9.04
N LYS A 34 6.48 3.80 10.35
CA LYS A 34 5.51 4.38 11.29
C LYS A 34 4.95 5.72 10.79
N GLU A 35 5.80 6.58 10.24
CA GLU A 35 5.39 7.90 9.74
C GLU A 35 4.46 7.81 8.52
N SER A 36 4.78 6.97 7.53
CA SER A 36 3.93 6.80 6.34
C SER A 36 2.59 6.15 6.71
N PHE A 37 2.57 5.25 7.68
CA PHE A 37 1.33 4.68 8.21
C PHE A 37 0.46 5.77 8.85
N LEU A 38 1.02 6.59 9.74
CA LEU A 38 0.31 7.70 10.40
C LEU A 38 -0.22 8.72 9.38
N LYS A 39 0.58 9.11 8.38
CA LYS A 39 0.13 9.99 7.29
C LYS A 39 -0.99 9.36 6.47
N THR A 40 -0.99 8.03 6.31
CA THR A 40 -2.07 7.34 5.61
C THR A 40 -3.38 7.43 6.38
N LEU A 41 -3.33 7.25 7.70
CA LEU A 41 -4.50 7.44 8.57
C LEU A 41 -4.98 8.90 8.56
N GLU A 42 -4.06 9.86 8.64
CA GLU A 42 -4.35 11.30 8.68
C GLU A 42 -4.97 11.79 7.38
N THR A 43 -4.41 11.41 6.23
CA THR A 43 -4.78 12.01 4.94
C THR A 43 -5.84 11.22 4.18
N GLY A 44 -6.14 9.99 4.60
CA GLY A 44 -7.01 9.08 3.85
C GLY A 44 -6.47 8.67 2.48
N LYS A 45 -5.17 8.89 2.23
CA LYS A 45 -4.45 8.49 1.01
C LYS A 45 -3.27 7.62 1.37
N THR A 46 -2.87 6.69 0.50
CA THR A 46 -1.71 5.84 0.83
C THR A 46 -0.39 6.61 0.75
N TRP A 47 0.38 6.55 1.83
CA TRP A 47 1.76 6.98 1.90
C TRP A 47 2.67 5.77 2.09
N PHE A 48 3.82 5.79 1.43
CA PHE A 48 4.80 4.72 1.52
C PHE A 48 6.17 5.28 1.89
N PHE A 49 7.06 4.40 2.35
CA PHE A 49 8.47 4.68 2.55
C PHE A 49 9.29 4.03 1.44
N SER A 50 10.02 4.84 0.67
CA SER A 50 10.90 4.36 -0.37
C SER A 50 12.23 3.92 0.23
N ARG A 51 12.47 2.61 0.30
CA ARG A 51 13.73 2.05 0.82
C ARG A 51 14.98 2.52 0.06
N SER A 52 14.86 2.77 -1.24
CA SER A 52 15.98 3.26 -2.06
C SER A 52 16.24 4.75 -1.89
N ARG A 53 15.19 5.56 -1.77
CA ARG A 53 15.29 7.02 -1.61
C ARG A 53 15.38 7.48 -0.16
N GLN A 54 15.15 6.56 0.79
CA GLN A 54 15.07 6.81 2.23
C GLN A 54 14.12 7.98 2.55
N SER A 55 12.96 8.00 1.88
CA SER A 55 12.03 9.12 1.96
C SER A 55 10.57 8.67 1.86
N LEU A 56 9.68 9.49 2.42
CA LEU A 56 8.25 9.34 2.27
C LEU A 56 7.80 9.65 0.85
N TRP A 57 6.72 9.00 0.43
CA TRP A 57 6.10 9.23 -0.85
C TRP A 57 4.58 9.04 -0.78
N ASN A 58 3.84 10.06 -1.19
CA ASN A 58 2.39 9.99 -1.36
C ASN A 58 2.06 9.43 -2.75
N LYS A 59 1.36 8.29 -2.80
CA LYS A 59 1.04 7.65 -4.08
C LYS A 59 0.14 8.53 -4.93
N GLY A 60 0.64 8.89 -6.12
CA GLY A 60 -0.08 9.73 -7.06
C GLY A 60 0.25 11.22 -6.96
N GLU A 61 1.11 11.64 -6.03
CA GLU A 61 1.51 13.06 -5.90
C GLU A 61 2.09 13.65 -7.19
N THR A 62 2.90 12.87 -7.92
CA THR A 62 3.47 13.32 -9.19
C THR A 62 2.56 13.04 -10.40
N SER A 63 1.82 11.92 -10.40
CA SER A 63 1.08 11.46 -11.58
C SER A 63 -0.42 11.76 -11.56
N GLY A 64 -0.97 12.23 -10.43
CA GLY A 64 -2.41 12.32 -10.19
C GLY A 64 -3.12 10.99 -9.90
N HIS A 65 -2.42 9.85 -9.96
CA HIS A 65 -3.00 8.51 -9.78
C HIS A 65 -3.08 8.10 -8.31
N PHE A 66 -3.90 8.83 -7.56
CA PHE A 66 -4.08 8.67 -6.12
C PHE A 66 -4.78 7.36 -5.74
N GLN A 67 -4.49 6.90 -4.52
CA GLN A 67 -5.15 5.79 -3.85
C GLN A 67 -5.84 6.31 -2.59
N TYR A 68 -7.17 6.33 -2.61
CA TYR A 68 -7.98 6.76 -1.46
C TYR A 68 -8.33 5.56 -0.60
N VAL A 69 -7.91 5.57 0.66
CA VAL A 69 -8.09 4.45 1.59
C VAL A 69 -9.57 4.26 1.92
N LYS A 70 -10.04 3.02 1.83
CA LYS A 70 -11.40 2.60 2.22
C LYS A 70 -11.39 1.69 3.44
N SER A 71 -10.38 0.83 3.57
CA SER A 71 -10.18 0.03 4.79
C SER A 71 -8.72 -0.39 4.96
N ILE A 72 -8.28 -0.57 6.20
CA ILE A 72 -6.97 -1.14 6.54
C ILE A 72 -7.21 -2.34 7.45
N LYS A 73 -6.56 -3.45 7.15
CA LYS A 73 -6.51 -4.65 7.99
C LYS A 73 -5.06 -5.02 8.26
N CYS A 74 -4.80 -5.57 9.43
CA CYS A 74 -3.54 -6.27 9.71
C CYS A 74 -3.77 -7.78 9.58
N ASP A 75 -2.73 -8.53 9.25
CA ASP A 75 -2.74 -9.99 9.36
C ASP A 75 -2.66 -10.47 10.82
N CYS A 76 -2.53 -11.79 11.01
CA CYS A 76 -2.74 -12.44 12.30
C CYS A 76 -1.62 -12.19 13.33
N ASP A 77 -0.39 -11.96 12.87
CA ASP A 77 0.82 -11.69 13.65
C ASP A 77 1.26 -10.22 13.57
N ASN A 78 0.45 -9.39 12.91
CA ASN A 78 0.58 -7.95 12.82
C ASN A 78 1.84 -7.46 12.10
N ASP A 79 2.31 -8.20 11.10
CA ASP A 79 3.50 -7.82 10.35
C ASP A 79 3.21 -7.31 8.93
N THR A 80 1.99 -7.50 8.43
CA THR A 80 1.57 -7.08 7.10
C THR A 80 0.25 -6.33 7.12
N LEU A 81 0.17 -5.25 6.34
CA LEU A 81 -1.04 -4.49 6.12
C LEU A 81 -1.73 -4.88 4.80
N LEU A 82 -3.03 -5.09 4.84
CA LEU A 82 -3.91 -5.15 3.67
C LEU A 82 -4.75 -3.87 3.60
N ILE A 83 -4.49 -3.03 2.61
CA ILE A 83 -5.13 -1.73 2.43
C ILE A 83 -6.01 -1.78 1.18
N SER A 84 -7.32 -1.70 1.39
CA SER A 84 -8.27 -1.54 0.29
C SER A 84 -8.44 -0.07 -0.06
N VAL A 85 -8.31 0.26 -1.34
CA VAL A 85 -8.32 1.63 -1.86
C VAL A 85 -9.28 1.79 -3.02
N GLU A 86 -9.80 3.00 -3.17
CA GLU A 86 -10.31 3.48 -4.45
C GLU A 86 -9.15 4.11 -5.23
N GLN A 87 -8.71 3.43 -6.30
CA GLN A 87 -7.59 3.86 -7.11
C GLN A 87 -8.03 4.69 -8.32
N ILE A 88 -7.50 5.91 -8.42
CA ILE A 88 -7.64 6.81 -9.57
C ILE A 88 -6.55 6.50 -10.60
N GLY A 89 -6.92 6.32 -11.88
CA GLY A 89 -5.96 5.99 -12.94
C GLY A 89 -5.21 4.68 -12.71
N PRO A 90 -4.16 4.38 -13.49
CA PRO A 90 -3.35 3.18 -13.28
C PRO A 90 -2.51 3.26 -11.99
N ALA A 91 -2.41 2.14 -11.25
CA ALA A 91 -1.56 2.08 -10.07
C ALA A 91 -0.07 2.05 -10.47
N CYS A 92 0.25 1.37 -11.58
CA CYS A 92 1.62 1.17 -12.05
C CYS A 92 2.12 2.33 -12.91
N HIS A 93 3.42 2.62 -12.83
CA HIS A 93 4.08 3.64 -13.67
C HIS A 93 4.13 3.26 -15.16
N THR A 94 3.91 2.00 -15.51
CA THR A 94 3.86 1.52 -16.90
C THR A 94 2.55 1.88 -17.61
N GLY A 95 1.56 2.39 -16.87
CA GLY A 95 0.19 2.56 -17.35
C GLY A 95 -0.71 1.35 -17.08
N SER A 96 -0.16 0.23 -16.57
CA SER A 96 -0.96 -0.94 -16.17
C SER A 96 -1.79 -0.64 -14.91
N ARG A 97 -2.99 -1.25 -14.82
CA ARG A 97 -3.88 -1.11 -13.66
C ARG A 97 -3.20 -1.61 -12.38
N SER A 98 -2.72 -2.83 -12.41
CA SER A 98 -1.92 -3.48 -11.35
C SER A 98 -0.44 -3.54 -11.74
N CYS A 99 0.45 -3.69 -10.76
CA CYS A 99 1.85 -4.06 -10.97
C CYS A 99 2.03 -5.55 -11.30
N PHE A 100 1.03 -6.39 -11.01
CA PHE A 100 1.10 -7.85 -11.15
C PHE A 100 0.55 -8.32 -12.50
N PHE A 101 1.09 -7.80 -13.61
CA PHE A 101 0.63 -8.12 -14.97
C PHE A 101 1.49 -9.14 -15.72
N ASN A 102 2.61 -9.59 -15.13
CA ASN A 102 3.46 -10.62 -15.72
C ASN A 102 3.16 -11.98 -15.10
N THR A 103 2.68 -12.91 -15.93
CA THR A 103 2.41 -14.29 -15.51
C THR A 103 3.70 -15.12 -15.50
N ILE A 104 3.99 -15.78 -14.37
CA ILE A 104 5.12 -16.71 -14.23
C ILE A 104 4.67 -18.15 -14.47
N LEU A 105 3.49 -18.51 -13.97
CA LEU A 105 2.87 -19.83 -14.09
C LEU A 105 1.35 -19.66 -14.17
N GLU A 106 0.71 -20.37 -15.08
CA GLU A 106 -0.74 -20.48 -15.18
C GLU A 106 -1.06 -21.94 -15.54
N GLU A 107 -1.69 -22.65 -14.60
CA GLU A 107 -2.17 -24.02 -14.84
C GLU A 107 -3.42 -23.96 -15.71
N LYS A 108 -3.54 -24.90 -16.65
CA LYS A 108 -4.69 -25.01 -17.55
C LYS A 108 -5.78 -25.87 -16.96
#